data_AF-A0AAU1WTQ0-F1
#
_entry.id   AF-A0AAU1WTQ0-F1
#
_cell.length_a   1.000
_cell.length_b   1.000
_cell.length_c   1.000
_cell.angle_alpha   90.00
_cell.angle_beta   90.00
_cell.angle_gamma   90.00
#
_symmetry.space_group_name_H-M   'P 1'
#
loop_
_entity.id
_entity.type
_entity.pdbx_description
1 polymer ?
#
loop_
_entity_poly.entity_id
_entity_poly.type
_entity_poly.pdbx_seq_one_letter_code
_entity_poly.pdbx_strand_id
1 'polypeptide(L)' 'MTRRSDPYTAPEWTKAGNRWGPWIYWPLLFTSVGLLVWRVGAGATAGQVVFAAAQPVVWVCLLVANRSARRRRTEL' A
#
# COMPACT_ATOMS: atom_id res chain seq x y z
N MET A 1 6.13 -44.23 9.67
CA MET A 1 5.04 -43.22 9.72
C MET A 1 5.63 -41.85 9.47
N THR A 2 5.49 -41.31 8.26
CA THR A 2 5.90 -39.94 7.95
C THR A 2 4.79 -38.98 8.38
N ARG A 3 5.05 -38.18 9.41
CA ARG A 3 4.13 -37.14 9.90
C ARG A 3 3.97 -36.09 8.81
N ARG A 4 2.81 -36.05 8.16
CA ARG A 4 2.45 -35.01 7.19
C ARG A 4 2.46 -33.68 7.95
N SER A 5 3.35 -32.77 7.56
CA SER A 5 3.34 -31.39 8.08
C SER A 5 2.04 -30.72 7.62
N ASP A 6 1.30 -30.14 8.55
CA ASP A 6 0.12 -29.36 8.22
C ASP A 6 0.51 -28.21 7.27
N PRO A 7 -0.31 -27.92 6.25
CA PRO A 7 -0.05 -26.82 5.33
C PRO A 7 -0.04 -25.51 6.12
N TYR A 8 1.06 -24.76 6.03
CA TYR A 8 1.18 -23.43 6.65
C TYR A 8 0.06 -22.53 6.15
N THR A 9 -0.84 -22.15 7.05
CA THR A 9 -1.92 -21.21 6.73
C THR A 9 -1.44 -19.81 7.08
N ALA A 10 -1.21 -18.98 6.07
CA ALA A 10 -0.77 -17.61 6.30
C ALA A 10 -1.80 -16.84 7.15
N PRO A 11 -1.35 -16.02 8.12
CA PRO A 11 -2.24 -15.23 8.97
C PRO A 11 -3.15 -14.32 8.14
N GLU A 12 -4.40 -14.10 8.57
CA GLU A 12 -5.35 -13.25 7.83
C GLU A 12 -4.82 -11.82 7.58
N TRP A 13 -3.94 -11.31 8.44
CA TRP A 13 -3.39 -9.97 8.32
C TRP A 13 -2.37 -9.80 7.18
N THR A 14 -1.76 -10.89 6.69
CA THR A 14 -0.85 -10.86 5.53
C THR A 14 -1.58 -10.99 4.20
N LYS A 15 -2.86 -11.37 4.23
CA LYS A 15 -3.59 -11.67 2.99
C LYS A 15 -4.03 -10.38 2.29
N ALA A 16 -3.86 -10.35 0.97
CA ALA A 16 -4.32 -9.25 0.14
C ALA A 16 -5.84 -9.05 0.27
N GLY A 17 -6.27 -7.79 0.36
CA GLY A 17 -7.67 -7.41 0.55
C GLY A 17 -8.10 -7.24 2.00
N ASN A 18 -7.20 -7.41 2.97
CA ASN A 18 -7.54 -7.21 4.38
C ASN A 18 -8.02 -5.76 4.68
N ARG A 19 -8.86 -5.62 5.73
CA ARG A 19 -9.39 -4.34 6.26
C ARG A 19 -8.33 -3.39 6.77
N TRP A 20 -7.19 -3.90 7.18
CA TRP A 20 -6.15 -3.07 7.77
C TRP A 20 -5.25 -2.38 6.74
N GLY A 21 -5.09 -2.93 5.53
CA GLY A 21 -4.25 -2.34 4.48
C GLY A 21 -4.61 -0.88 4.15
N PRO A 22 -5.87 -0.54 3.80
CA PRO A 22 -6.28 0.82 3.48
C PRO A 22 -6.11 1.78 4.66
N TRP A 23 -6.30 1.29 5.89
CA TRP A 23 -6.10 2.09 7.11
C TRP A 23 -4.65 2.57 7.28
N ILE A 24 -3.67 1.85 6.72
CA ILE A 24 -2.26 2.28 6.69
C ILE A 24 -1.96 3.11 5.45
N TYR A 25 -2.43 2.66 4.29
CA TYR A 25 -2.07 3.28 3.00
C TYR A 25 -2.62 4.70 2.86
N TRP A 26 -3.83 4.98 3.38
CA TRP A 26 -4.43 6.32 3.34
C TRP A 26 -3.62 7.37 4.11
N PRO A 27 -3.31 7.17 5.42
CA PRO A 27 -2.46 8.10 6.16
C PRO A 27 -1.10 8.32 5.52
N LEU A 28 -0.43 7.23 5.08
CA LEU A 28 0.88 7.34 4.45
C LEU A 28 0.84 8.08 3.11
N LEU A 29 -0.24 7.91 2.34
CA LEU A 29 -0.49 8.68 1.13
C LEU A 29 -0.65 10.17 1.45
N PHE A 30 -1.48 10.55 2.43
CA PHE A 30 -1.65 11.95 2.82
C PHE A 30 -0.35 12.58 3.32
N THR A 31 0.40 11.88 4.17
CA THR A 31 1.71 12.35 4.64
C THR A 31 2.69 12.51 3.47
N SER A 32 2.71 11.57 2.52
CA SER A 32 3.59 11.67 1.35
C SER A 32 3.22 12.84 0.45
N VAL A 33 1.93 13.10 0.24
CA VAL A 33 1.43 14.25 -0.54
C VAL A 33 1.74 15.56 0.18
N GLY A 34 1.54 15.64 1.50
CA GLY A 34 1.89 16.83 2.30
C GLY A 34 3.38 17.15 2.21
N LEU A 35 4.25 16.14 2.32
CA LEU A 35 5.70 16.30 2.15
C LEU A 35 6.07 16.73 0.73
N LEU A 36 5.37 16.24 -0.29
CA LEU A 36 5.58 16.66 -1.67
C LEU A 36 5.24 18.15 -1.86
N VAL A 37 4.06 18.58 -1.38
CA VAL A 37 3.63 19.98 -1.43
C VAL A 37 4.61 20.88 -0.68
N TRP A 38 5.05 20.46 0.51
CA TRP A 38 6.07 21.17 1.27
C TRP A 38 7.38 21.34 0.49
N ARG A 39 7.88 20.27 -0.14
CA ARG A 39 9.10 20.32 -0.95
C ARG A 39 8.98 21.25 -2.15
N VAL A 40 7.83 21.25 -2.82
CA VAL A 40 7.56 22.17 -3.93
C VAL A 40 7.54 23.62 -3.44
N GLY A 41 6.89 23.90 -2.31
CA GLY A 41 6.87 25.24 -1.70
C GLY A 41 8.25 25.71 -1.21
N ALA A 42 9.11 24.78 -0.78
CA ALA A 42 10.47 25.05 -0.36
C ALA A 42 11.47 25.25 -1.52
N GLY A 43 11.01 25.18 -2.78
CA GLY A 43 11.87 25.35 -3.96
C GLY A 43 12.79 24.15 -4.25
N ALA A 44 12.39 22.94 -3.88
CA ALA A 44 13.15 21.72 -4.18
C ALA A 44 13.39 21.56 -5.69
N THR A 45 14.52 20.96 -6.05
CA THR A 45 14.85 20.75 -7.47
C THR A 45 13.89 19.75 -8.13
N ALA A 46 13.70 19.89 -9.44
CA ALA A 46 12.77 19.03 -10.20
C ALA A 46 13.01 17.53 -9.96
N GLY A 47 14.29 17.10 -9.86
CA GLY A 47 14.63 15.70 -9.56
C GLY A 47 14.16 15.23 -8.17
N GLN A 48 14.23 16.09 -7.15
CA GLN A 48 13.74 15.79 -5.80
C GLN A 48 12.22 15.71 -5.76
N VAL A 49 11.53 16.55 -6.52
CA VAL A 49 10.06 16.52 -6.64
C VAL A 49 9.61 15.25 -7.36
N VAL A 50 10.26 14.87 -8.47
CA VAL A 50 9.95 13.62 -9.20
C VAL A 50 10.15 12.39 -8.31
N PHE A 51 11.27 12.32 -7.60
CA PHE A 51 11.52 11.21 -6.68
C PHE A 51 10.49 11.17 -5.54
N ALA A 52 10.16 12.33 -4.95
CA ALA A 52 9.14 12.41 -3.91
C ALA A 52 7.73 12.07 -4.42
N ALA A 53 7.44 12.32 -5.71
CA ALA A 53 6.16 11.99 -6.34
C ALA A 53 6.01 10.49 -6.65
N ALA A 54 7.10 9.72 -6.74
CA ALA A 54 7.01 8.26 -6.90
C ALA A 54 6.37 7.59 -5.67
N GLN A 55 6.62 8.10 -4.47
CA GLN A 55 6.10 7.54 -3.22
C GLN A 55 4.55 7.55 -3.11
N PRO A 56 3.83 8.66 -3.35
CA PRO A 56 2.37 8.64 -3.35
C PRO A 56 1.80 7.74 -4.45
N VAL A 57 2.46 7.62 -5.62
CA VAL A 57 2.03 6.69 -6.68
C VAL A 57 2.05 5.25 -6.19
N VAL A 58 3.10 4.83 -5.45
CA VAL A 58 3.17 3.49 -4.85
C VAL A 58 1.99 3.25 -3.89
N TRP A 59 1.65 4.23 -3.04
CA TRP A 59 0.51 4.10 -2.12
C TRP A 59 -0.83 3.97 -2.86
N VAL A 60 -1.03 4.72 -3.95
CA VAL A 60 -2.22 4.58 -4.81
C VAL A 60 -2.28 3.18 -5.41
N CYS A 61 -1.17 2.67 -5.96
CA CYS A 61 -1.11 1.32 -6.51
C CYS A 61 -1.47 0.25 -5.47
N LEU A 62 -0.95 0.36 -4.24
CA LEU A 62 -1.28 -0.55 -3.15
C LEU A 62 -2.76 -0.47 -2.74
N LEU A 63 -3.35 0.72 -2.71
CA LEU A 63 -4.78 0.90 -2.47
C LEU A 63 -5.64 0.24 -3.55
N VAL A 64 -5.26 0.41 -4.83
CA VAL A 64 -5.97 -0.19 -5.97
C VAL A 64 -5.84 -1.71 -5.94
N ALA A 65 -4.64 -2.24 -5.72
CA ALA A 65 -4.39 -3.68 -5.60
C ALA A 65 -5.14 -4.30 -4.41
N ASN A 66 -5.18 -3.62 -3.27
CA ASN A 66 -5.93 -4.10 -2.12
C ASN A 66 -7.45 -4.03 -2.35
N ARG A 67 -7.94 -3.00 -3.06
CA ARG A 67 -9.35 -2.89 -3.45
C ARG A 67 -9.76 -3.95 -4.47
N SER A 68 -8.90 -4.28 -5.43
CA SER A 68 -9.16 -5.34 -6.41
C SER A 68 -9.14 -6.73 -5.76
N ALA A 69 -8.18 -7.00 -4.88
CA ALA A 69 -8.12 -8.24 -4.11
C ALA A 69 -9.37 -8.44 -3.23
N ARG A 70 -9.90 -7.35 -2.66
CA ARG A 70 -11.18 -7.38 -1.93
C ARG A 70 -12.36 -7.78 -2.79
N ARG A 71 -12.51 -7.16 -3.95
CA ARG A 71 -13.64 -7.45 -4.86
C ARG A 71 -13.65 -8.92 -5.24
N ARG A 72 -12.49 -9.47 -5.60
CA ARG A 72 -12.32 -10.89 -5.91
C ARG A 72 -12.67 -11.83 -4.76
N ARG A 73 -12.50 -11.41 -3.50
CA ARG A 73 -12.91 -12.18 -2.31
C ARG A 73 -14.41 -12.13 -2.02
N THR A 74 -15.11 -11.08 -2.47
CA THR A 74 -16.55 -10.93 -2.26
C THR A 74 -17.36 -11.67 -3.34
N GLU A 75 -16.72 -11.98 -4.48
CA GLU A 75 -17.30 -12.75 -5.59
C GLU A 75 -17.13 -14.28 -5.46
N LEU A 76 -16.40 -14.75 -4.43
CA LEU A 76 -16.23 -16.16 -4.06
C LEU A 76 -17.11 -16.50 -2.85
#